data_AF-A0A1I1EK00-F1
#
_entry.id   AF-A0A1I1EK00-F1
#
_cell.length_a   1.000
_cell.length_b   1.000
_cell.length_c   1.000
_cell.angle_alpha   90.00
_cell.angle_beta   90.00
_cell.angle_gamma   90.00
#
_symmetry.space_group_name_H-M   'P 1'
#
loop_
_entity.id
_entity.type
_entity.pdbx_description
1 polymer ?
#
loop_
_entity_poly.entity_id
_entity_poly.type
_entity_poly.pdbx_seq_one_letter_code
_entity_poly.pdbx_strand_id
1 'polypeptide(L)'
;MEAIIWLVLLAFLVGLVVATAKNKLVFYNSMGDLVLSFAPWGVMLIGAVIIGFMTPEQSQVTQREWQAWLERKDHLMDWTMIAGLVVAGGVALRSMVINQGFFTGLLVAPFKVLYALFLPLVALASIAQIFGKEKSLGMRALWVTIFGLFWWLTDILVNGDRVAMERTARKWELFDD
;
A
#
# COMPACT_ATOMS: atom_id res chain seq x y z
N MET A 1 5.93 -17.04 21.25
CA MET A 1 5.41 -17.24 19.88
C MET A 1 5.25 -15.92 19.14
N GLU A 2 4.57 -14.92 19.72
CA GLU A 2 4.35 -13.61 19.08
C GLU A 2 5.65 -12.90 18.62
N ALA A 3 6.67 -12.81 19.48
CA ALA A 3 7.95 -12.20 19.12
C ALA A 3 8.66 -12.91 17.94
N ILE A 4 8.48 -14.23 17.81
CA ILE A 4 9.06 -15.02 16.71
C ILE A 4 8.33 -14.68 15.40
N ILE A 5 7.00 -14.54 15.44
CA ILE A 5 6.20 -14.15 14.27
C ILE A 5 6.63 -12.76 13.79
N TRP A 6 6.79 -11.80 14.70
CA TRP A 6 7.26 -10.44 14.35
C TRP A 6 8.67 -10.43 13.76
N LEU A 7 9.60 -11.21 14.31
CA LEU A 7 10.95 -11.33 13.79
C LEU A 7 10.98 -11.96 12.39
N VAL A 8 10.18 -13.00 12.14
CA VAL A 8 10.06 -13.63 10.82
C VAL A 8 9.49 -12.65 9.80
N LEU A 9 8.44 -11.91 10.15
CA LEU A 9 7.85 -10.88 9.29
C LEU A 9 8.86 -9.76 8.98
N LEU A 10 9.61 -9.30 9.97
CA LEU A 10 10.65 -8.29 9.78
C LEU A 10 11.76 -8.81 8.86
N ALA A 11 12.26 -10.02 9.10
CA ALA A 11 13.29 -10.64 8.26
C ALA A 11 12.82 -10.79 6.80
N PHE A 12 11.56 -11.18 6.61
CA PHE A 12 10.95 -11.27 5.28
C PHE A 12 10.89 -9.90 4.58
N LEU A 13 10.41 -8.86 5.29
CA LEU A 13 10.37 -7.48 4.78
C LEU A 13 11.76 -6.99 4.37
N VAL A 14 12.76 -7.21 5.22
CA VAL A 14 14.15 -6.85 4.92
C VAL A 14 14.65 -7.61 3.69
N GLY A 15 14.40 -8.92 3.61
CA GLY A 15 14.76 -9.73 2.45
C GLY A 15 14.12 -9.24 1.15
N LEU A 16 12.87 -8.78 1.22
CA LEU A 16 12.13 -8.24 0.09
C LEU A 16 12.71 -6.89 -0.37
N VAL A 17 13.03 -5.99 0.57
CA VAL A 17 13.72 -4.73 0.26
C VAL A 17 15.09 -5.00 -0.36
N VAL A 18 15.86 -5.95 0.17
CA VAL A 18 17.18 -6.32 -0.38
C VAL A 18 17.05 -6.92 -1.78
N ALA A 19 16.06 -7.78 -2.03
CA ALA A 19 15.83 -8.36 -3.35
C ALA A 19 15.43 -7.29 -4.39
N THR A 20 14.65 -6.29 -3.96
CA THR A 20 14.26 -5.14 -4.78
C THR A 20 15.45 -4.23 -5.06
N ALA A 21 16.27 -3.92 -4.05
CA ALA A 21 17.49 -3.12 -4.18
C ALA A 21 18.54 -3.77 -5.10
N LYS A 22 18.57 -5.12 -5.15
CA LYS A 22 19.41 -5.90 -6.06
C LYS A 22 18.75 -6.12 -7.44
N ASN A 23 17.68 -5.40 -7.77
CA ASN A 23 16.92 -5.50 -9.02
C ASN A 23 16.49 -6.93 -9.40
N LYS A 24 16.39 -7.84 -8.42
CA LYS A 24 15.94 -9.21 -8.67
C LYS A 24 14.42 -9.30 -8.81
N LEU A 25 13.72 -8.36 -8.19
CA LEU A 25 12.27 -8.25 -8.17
C LEU A 25 11.86 -6.84 -8.56
N VAL A 26 10.79 -6.73 -9.35
CA VAL A 26 10.12 -5.45 -9.56
C VAL A 26 9.13 -5.27 -8.43
N PHE A 27 9.40 -4.32 -7.55
CA PHE A 27 8.38 -3.84 -6.62
C PHE A 27 7.49 -2.90 -7.43
N TYR A 28 7.60 -1.59 -7.38
CA TYR A 28 6.80 -0.73 -8.26
C TYR A 28 7.44 -0.56 -9.65
N ASN A 29 6.63 -0.76 -10.69
CA ASN A 29 7.10 -0.52 -12.05
C ASN A 29 7.32 0.98 -12.35
N SER A 30 6.52 1.84 -11.73
CA SER A 30 6.61 3.30 -11.83
C SER A 30 5.87 3.95 -10.66
N MET A 31 5.97 5.27 -10.51
CA MET A 31 5.14 6.00 -9.54
C MET A 31 3.63 5.80 -9.77
N GLY A 32 3.20 5.63 -11.03
CA GLY A 32 1.82 5.28 -11.35
C GLY A 32 1.39 3.91 -10.81
N ASP A 33 2.30 2.92 -10.77
CA ASP A 33 2.04 1.62 -10.13
C ASP A 33 1.89 1.74 -8.61
N LEU A 34 2.64 2.64 -7.97
CA LEU A 34 2.49 2.94 -6.55
C LEU A 34 1.12 3.54 -6.25
N VAL A 35 0.70 4.55 -7.01
CA VAL A 35 -0.62 5.18 -6.85
C VAL A 35 -1.74 4.16 -7.10
N LEU A 36 -1.61 3.33 -8.14
CA LEU A 36 -2.59 2.26 -8.41
C LEU A 36 -2.66 1.24 -7.27
N SER A 37 -1.53 0.96 -6.62
CA SER A 37 -1.49 0.05 -5.46
C SER A 37 -2.20 0.62 -4.23
N PHE A 38 -2.48 1.92 -4.19
CA PHE A 38 -3.35 2.55 -3.18
C PHE A 38 -4.84 2.40 -3.50
N ALA A 39 -5.22 2.08 -4.74
CA ALA A 39 -6.62 2.01 -5.17
C ALA A 39 -7.53 1.10 -4.31
N PRO A 40 -7.10 -0.07 -3.79
CA PRO A 40 -7.92 -0.86 -2.86
C PRO A 40 -8.37 -0.05 -1.63
N TRP A 41 -7.47 0.74 -1.05
CA TRP A 41 -7.77 1.60 0.10
C TRP A 41 -8.61 2.79 -0.31
N GLY A 42 -8.37 3.37 -1.49
CA GLY A 42 -9.20 4.43 -2.05
C GLY A 42 -10.65 4.00 -2.22
N VAL A 43 -10.90 2.79 -2.74
CA VAL A 43 -12.25 2.21 -2.85
C VAL A 43 -12.90 2.07 -1.47
N MET A 44 -12.18 1.55 -0.48
CA MET A 44 -12.70 1.41 0.87
C MET A 44 -13.03 2.77 1.52
N LEU A 45 -12.15 3.76 1.34
CA LEU A 45 -12.35 5.11 1.87
C LEU A 45 -13.57 5.78 1.23
N ILE A 46 -13.69 5.71 -0.10
CA ILE A 46 -14.82 6.29 -0.84
C ILE A 46 -16.12 5.59 -0.43
N GLY A 47 -16.13 4.27 -0.32
CA GLY A 47 -17.32 3.52 0.12
C GLY A 47 -17.73 3.89 1.55
N ALA A 48 -16.78 4.02 2.48
CA ALA A 48 -17.07 4.49 3.84
C ALA A 48 -17.67 5.90 3.85
N VAL A 49 -17.16 6.81 3.02
CA VAL A 49 -17.70 8.18 2.89
C VAL A 49 -19.13 8.15 2.33
N ILE A 50 -19.40 7.36 1.28
CA ILE A 50 -20.74 7.22 0.70
C ILE A 50 -21.73 6.67 1.74
N ILE A 51 -21.35 5.62 2.48
CA ILE A 51 -22.18 5.04 3.54
C ILE A 51 -22.46 6.09 4.63
N GLY A 52 -21.45 6.89 5.00
CA GLY A 52 -21.60 8.02 5.92
C GLY A 52 -22.66 9.01 5.46
N PHE A 53 -22.62 9.44 4.20
CA PHE A 53 -23.64 10.33 3.63
C PHE A 53 -25.04 9.71 3.53
N MET A 54 -25.13 8.39 3.42
CA MET A 54 -26.41 7.67 3.43
C MET A 54 -26.97 7.43 4.85
N THR A 55 -26.25 7.84 5.90
CA THR A 55 -26.68 7.65 7.29
C THR A 55 -27.84 8.59 7.60
N PRO A 56 -29.04 8.08 7.93
CA PRO A 56 -30.14 8.95 8.34
C PRO A 56 -29.85 9.59 9.69
N GLU A 57 -30.41 10.77 9.94
CA GLU A 57 -30.36 11.34 11.29
C GLU A 57 -31.28 10.55 12.22
N GLN A 58 -30.75 10.04 13.33
CA GLN A 58 -31.52 9.19 14.26
C GLN A 58 -32.75 9.90 14.83
N SER A 59 -32.73 11.23 14.94
CA SER A 59 -33.86 12.06 15.36
C SER A 59 -34.99 12.17 14.34
N GLN A 60 -34.73 11.81 13.08
CA GLN A 60 -35.65 11.99 11.95
C GLN A 60 -36.32 10.69 11.48
N VAL A 61 -35.91 9.53 12.01
CA VAL A 61 -36.42 8.22 11.60
C VAL A 61 -37.00 7.43 12.77
N THR A 62 -37.95 6.54 12.47
CA THR A 62 -38.48 5.61 13.46
C THR A 62 -37.43 4.56 13.85
N GLN A 63 -37.59 3.95 15.03
CA GLN A 63 -36.69 2.88 15.49
C GLN A 63 -36.61 1.70 14.49
N ARG A 64 -37.71 1.39 13.78
CA ARG A 64 -37.73 0.33 12.77
C ARG A 64 -36.89 0.69 11.54
N GLU A 65 -36.99 1.93 11.06
CA GLU A 65 -36.19 2.42 9.94
C GLU A 65 -34.70 2.50 10.30
N TRP A 66 -34.38 2.88 11.55
CA TRP A 66 -33.00 2.88 12.03
C TRP A 66 -32.39 1.48 12.05
N GLN A 67 -33.11 0.47 12.54
CA GLN A 67 -32.65 -0.92 12.53
C GLN A 67 -32.48 -1.46 11.10
N ALA A 68 -33.44 -1.17 10.20
CA ALA A 68 -33.33 -1.54 8.79
C ALA A 68 -32.13 -0.88 8.10
N TRP A 69 -31.79 0.36 8.49
CA TRP A 69 -30.57 1.03 8.00
C TRP A 69 -29.30 0.34 8.53
N LEU A 70 -29.24 -0.02 9.81
CA LEU A 70 -28.06 -0.71 10.39
C LEU A 70 -27.76 -2.02 9.65
N GLU A 71 -28.78 -2.84 9.39
CA GLU A 71 -28.64 -4.08 8.63
C GLU A 71 -28.14 -3.82 7.20
N ARG A 72 -28.71 -2.82 6.52
CA ARG A 72 -28.28 -2.43 5.17
C ARG A 72 -26.85 -1.87 5.16
N LYS A 73 -26.46 -1.11 6.19
CA LYS A 73 -25.14 -0.49 6.32
C LYS A 73 -24.05 -1.56 6.41
N ASP A 74 -24.27 -2.64 7.16
CA ASP A 74 -23.30 -3.74 7.24
C ASP A 74 -23.13 -4.41 5.87
N HIS A 75 -24.22 -4.69 5.15
CA HIS A 75 -24.15 -5.23 3.79
C HIS A 75 -23.44 -4.29 2.81
N LEU A 76 -23.67 -2.97 2.88
CA LEU A 76 -22.94 -1.99 2.06
C LEU A 76 -21.44 -1.94 2.39
N MET A 77 -21.08 -2.13 3.67
CA MET A 77 -19.69 -2.22 4.10
C MET A 77 -19.02 -3.47 3.53
N ASP A 78 -19.71 -4.62 3.55
CA ASP A 78 -19.22 -5.87 2.95
C ASP A 78 -18.97 -5.72 1.46
N TRP A 79 -19.90 -5.11 0.71
CA TRP A 79 -19.70 -4.84 -0.72
C TRP A 79 -18.52 -3.93 -0.99
N THR A 80 -18.31 -2.92 -0.13
CA THR A 80 -17.16 -2.03 -0.23
C THR A 80 -15.85 -2.79 0.02
N MET A 81 -15.81 -3.69 1.00
CA MET A 81 -14.66 -4.55 1.29
C MET A 81 -14.38 -5.50 0.12
N ILE A 82 -15.42 -6.15 -0.43
CA ILE A 82 -15.30 -7.04 -1.59
C ILE A 82 -14.75 -6.28 -2.80
N ALA A 83 -15.27 -5.07 -3.08
CA ALA A 83 -14.76 -4.24 -4.16
C ALA A 83 -13.27 -3.90 -3.96
N GLY A 84 -12.86 -3.54 -2.75
CA GLY A 84 -11.45 -3.32 -2.40
C GLY A 84 -10.58 -4.56 -2.64
N LEU A 85 -11.06 -5.74 -2.24
CA LEU A 85 -10.37 -7.02 -2.46
C LEU A 85 -10.24 -7.36 -3.96
N VAL A 86 -11.27 -7.10 -4.76
CA VAL A 86 -11.23 -7.30 -6.22
C VAL A 86 -10.14 -6.42 -6.85
N VAL A 87 -10.07 -5.14 -6.44
CA VAL A 87 -9.01 -4.24 -6.92
C VAL A 87 -7.62 -4.71 -6.46
N ALA A 88 -7.49 -5.18 -5.21
CA ALA A 88 -6.24 -5.76 -4.71
C ALA A 88 -5.83 -7.02 -5.51
N GLY A 89 -6.80 -7.86 -5.88
CA GLY A 89 -6.59 -9.00 -6.78
C GLY A 89 -6.05 -8.56 -8.14
N GLY A 90 -6.58 -7.47 -8.71
CA GLY A 90 -6.05 -6.87 -9.94
C GLY A 90 -4.59 -6.40 -9.81
N VAL A 91 -4.24 -5.75 -8.69
CA VAL A 91 -2.85 -5.37 -8.39
C VAL A 91 -1.95 -6.61 -8.29
N ALA A 92 -2.44 -7.70 -7.69
CA ALA A 92 -1.69 -8.94 -7.58
C ALA A 92 -1.45 -9.62 -8.93
N LEU A 93 -2.48 -9.71 -9.78
CA LEU A 93 -2.34 -10.24 -11.14
C LEU A 93 -1.33 -9.44 -11.96
N ARG A 94 -1.40 -8.10 -11.88
CA ARG A 94 -0.43 -7.22 -12.54
C ARG A 94 0.99 -7.47 -12.03
N SER A 95 1.16 -7.65 -10.72
CA SER A 95 2.46 -7.95 -10.10
C SER A 95 3.05 -9.27 -10.60
N MET A 96 2.22 -10.31 -10.78
CA MET A 96 2.63 -11.61 -11.34
C MET A 96 3.13 -11.48 -12.78
N VAL A 97 2.44 -10.69 -13.61
CA VAL A 97 2.83 -10.45 -15.01
C VAL A 97 4.17 -9.74 -15.08
N ILE A 98 4.36 -8.67 -14.31
CA ILE A 98 5.59 -7.85 -14.32
C ILE A 98 6.79 -8.64 -13.80
N ASN A 99 6.60 -9.42 -12.73
CA ASN A 99 7.67 -10.22 -12.14
C ASN A 99 7.96 -11.52 -12.89
N GLN A 100 7.19 -11.85 -13.95
CA GLN A 100 7.33 -13.08 -14.74
C GLN A 100 7.32 -14.34 -13.86
N GLY A 101 6.51 -14.34 -12.80
CA GLY A 101 6.45 -15.43 -11.84
C GLY A 101 5.24 -15.33 -10.93
N PHE A 102 4.50 -16.44 -10.80
CA PHE A 102 3.32 -16.50 -9.95
C PHE A 102 3.66 -16.24 -8.48
N PHE A 103 4.62 -17.00 -7.93
CA PHE A 103 5.02 -16.89 -6.53
C PHE A 103 5.63 -15.53 -6.18
N THR A 104 6.50 -15.01 -7.04
CA THR A 104 7.15 -13.71 -6.81
C THR A 104 6.14 -12.56 -6.85
N GLY A 105 5.24 -12.57 -7.83
CA GLY A 105 4.18 -11.57 -7.94
C GLY A 105 3.21 -11.60 -6.77
N LEU A 106 2.76 -12.80 -6.38
CA LEU A 106 1.85 -12.99 -5.24
C LEU A 106 2.49 -12.60 -3.92
N LEU A 107 3.78 -12.87 -3.73
CA LEU A 107 4.51 -12.47 -2.54
C LEU A 107 4.65 -10.96 -2.44
N VAL A 108 4.91 -10.27 -3.55
CA VAL A 108 5.15 -8.82 -3.57
C VAL A 108 3.85 -8.00 -3.41
N ALA A 109 2.74 -8.49 -3.97
CA ALA A 109 1.52 -7.69 -4.09
C ALA A 109 0.90 -7.22 -2.76
N PRO A 110 0.77 -8.04 -1.71
CA PRO A 110 0.26 -7.57 -0.41
C PRO A 110 1.10 -6.44 0.17
N PHE A 111 2.43 -6.52 0.05
CA PHE A 111 3.33 -5.49 0.55
C PHE A 111 3.26 -4.21 -0.26
N LYS A 112 3.04 -4.28 -1.58
CA LYS A 112 2.74 -3.09 -2.38
C LYS A 112 1.51 -2.38 -1.86
N VAL A 113 0.40 -3.12 -1.71
CA VAL A 113 -0.86 -2.55 -1.24
C VAL A 113 -0.69 -1.94 0.15
N LEU A 114 -0.01 -2.62 1.07
CA LEU A 114 0.28 -2.08 2.42
C LEU A 114 1.19 -0.85 2.38
N TYR A 115 2.29 -0.90 1.64
CA TYR A 115 3.22 0.23 1.55
C TYR A 115 2.55 1.47 0.94
N ALA A 116 1.71 1.27 -0.08
CA ALA A 116 0.95 2.35 -0.70
C ALA A 116 -0.02 3.04 0.28
N LEU A 117 -0.52 2.34 1.31
CA LEU A 117 -1.28 2.93 2.41
C LEU A 117 -0.37 3.64 3.43
N PHE A 118 0.74 3.02 3.82
CA PHE A 118 1.62 3.60 4.83
C PHE A 118 2.27 4.90 4.38
N LEU A 119 2.67 5.02 3.11
CA LEU A 119 3.35 6.20 2.60
C LEU A 119 2.57 7.51 2.83
N PRO A 120 1.29 7.65 2.40
CA PRO A 120 0.51 8.86 2.68
C PRO A 120 0.25 9.06 4.18
N LEU A 121 0.06 8.00 4.97
CA LEU A 121 -0.11 8.13 6.42
C LEU A 121 1.14 8.69 7.09
N VAL A 122 2.33 8.20 6.72
CA VAL A 122 3.61 8.71 7.21
C VAL A 122 3.82 10.15 6.74
N ALA A 123 3.47 10.48 5.50
CA ALA A 123 3.56 11.85 4.99
C ALA A 123 2.68 12.81 5.80
N LEU A 124 1.40 12.46 6.02
CA LEU A 124 0.46 13.26 6.81
C LEU A 124 0.91 13.39 8.27
N ALA A 125 1.34 12.29 8.90
CA ALA A 125 1.87 12.31 10.26
C ALA A 125 3.12 13.19 10.37
N SER A 126 4.03 13.11 9.39
CA SER A 126 5.24 13.93 9.35
C SER A 126 4.88 15.41 9.23
N ILE A 127 3.98 15.78 8.32
CA ILE A 127 3.51 17.16 8.16
C ILE A 127 2.91 17.69 9.47
N ALA A 128 2.00 16.93 10.09
CA ALA A 128 1.35 17.34 11.34
C ALA A 128 2.37 17.57 12.49
N GLN A 129 3.42 16.75 12.55
CA GLN A 129 4.42 16.83 13.62
C GLN A 129 5.52 17.87 13.34
N ILE A 130 5.87 18.10 12.07
CA ILE A 130 6.85 19.12 11.68
C ILE A 130 6.27 20.52 11.88
N PHE A 131 5.02 20.75 11.48
CA PHE A 131 4.37 22.06 11.54
C PHE A 131 3.54 22.29 12.81
N GLY A 132 3.53 21.33 13.74
CA GLY A 132 2.81 21.45 15.02
C GLY A 132 3.37 22.57 15.91
N LYS A 133 2.48 23.41 16.44
CA LYS A 133 2.84 24.61 17.24
C LYS A 133 3.58 24.28 18.54
N GLU A 134 3.32 23.12 19.15
CA GLU A 134 3.87 22.73 20.47
C GLU A 134 5.00 21.69 20.39
N LYS A 135 5.66 21.58 19.22
CA LYS A 135 6.68 20.53 18.98
C LYS A 135 8.09 21.08 19.15
N SER A 136 8.90 20.39 19.97
CA SER A 136 10.32 20.71 20.13
C SER A 136 11.08 20.55 18.81
N LEU A 137 12.19 21.30 18.65
CA LEU A 137 13.05 21.19 17.47
C LEU A 137 13.55 19.75 17.26
N GLY A 138 13.88 19.03 18.33
CA GLY A 138 14.29 17.63 18.26
C GLY A 138 13.21 16.71 17.70
N MET A 139 11.95 16.91 18.11
CA MET A 139 10.82 16.13 17.57
C MET A 139 10.61 16.43 16.08
N ARG A 140 10.70 17.70 15.67
CA ARG A 140 10.60 18.07 14.26
C ARG A 140 11.71 17.43 13.42
N ALA A 141 12.95 17.48 13.90
CA ALA A 141 14.09 16.84 13.23
C ALA A 141 13.90 15.33 13.09
N LEU A 142 13.39 14.64 14.12
CA LEU A 142 13.07 13.21 14.06
C LEU A 142 12.07 12.91 12.93
N TRP A 143 10.99 13.67 12.84
CA TRP A 143 9.97 13.45 11.80
C TRP A 143 10.46 13.79 10.39
N VAL A 144 11.31 14.79 10.22
CA VAL A 144 12.00 15.04 8.94
C VAL A 144 12.86 13.84 8.54
N THR A 145 13.62 13.28 9.48
CA THR A 145 14.45 12.09 9.23
C THR A 145 13.61 10.86 8.87
N ILE A 146 12.51 10.62 9.60
CA ILE A 146 11.58 9.52 9.29
C ILE A 146 10.99 9.70 7.89
N PHE A 147 10.52 10.91 7.55
CA PHE A 147 9.98 11.19 6.23
C PHE A 147 11.02 10.96 5.13
N GLY A 148 12.24 11.47 5.32
CA GLY A 148 13.35 11.26 4.39
C GLY A 148 13.70 9.78 4.20
N LEU A 149 13.67 8.97 5.27
CA LEU A 149 13.88 7.53 5.21
C LEU A 149 12.82 6.83 4.36
N PHE A 150 11.54 7.17 4.55
CA PHE A 150 10.45 6.60 3.74
C PHE A 150 10.51 7.05 2.28
N TRP A 151 10.90 8.30 2.04
CA TRP A 151 11.11 8.81 0.68
C TRP A 151 12.26 8.08 -0.04
N TRP A 152 13.39 7.90 0.64
CA TRP A 152 14.51 7.10 0.13
C TRP A 152 14.10 5.64 -0.14
N LEU A 153 13.34 5.04 0.77
CA LEU A 153 12.80 3.69 0.56
C LEU A 153 11.86 3.64 -0.66
N THR A 154 11.06 4.69 -0.90
CA THR A 154 10.19 4.78 -2.08
C THR A 154 11.03 4.75 -3.36
N ASP A 155 12.14 5.49 -3.40
CA ASP A 155 13.06 5.51 -4.56
C ASP A 155 13.67 4.12 -4.84
N ILE A 156 14.00 3.35 -3.80
CA ILE A 156 14.45 1.96 -3.95
C ILE A 156 13.32 1.07 -4.48
N LEU A 157 12.11 1.21 -3.94
CA LEU A 157 10.97 0.37 -4.28
C LEU A 157 10.41 0.66 -5.68
N VAL A 158 10.55 1.87 -6.21
CA VAL A 158 10.22 2.18 -7.60
C VAL A 158 11.43 1.84 -8.47
N ASN A 159 11.50 0.59 -8.93
CA ASN A 159 12.68 0.05 -9.62
C ASN A 159 12.41 -0.59 -10.98
N GLY A 160 11.20 -0.44 -11.54
CA GLY A 160 10.81 -1.05 -12.82
C GLY A 160 11.82 -0.85 -13.95
N ASP A 161 12.26 0.39 -14.17
CA ASP A 161 13.20 0.72 -15.23
C ASP A 161 14.58 0.08 -15.01
N ARG A 162 15.08 0.09 -13.76
CA ARG A 162 16.38 -0.51 -13.40
C ARG A 162 16.38 -2.02 -13.66
N VAL A 163 15.30 -2.70 -13.29
CA VAL A 163 15.14 -4.15 -13.52
C VAL A 163 15.00 -4.46 -15.01
N ALA A 164 14.25 -3.64 -15.75
CA ALA A 164 14.09 -3.82 -17.20
C ALA A 164 15.42 -3.68 -17.95
N MET A 165 16.22 -2.67 -17.61
CA MET A 165 17.56 -2.48 -18.18
C MET A 165 18.48 -3.68 -17.91
N GLU A 166 18.50 -4.18 -16.66
CA GLU A 166 19.35 -5.31 -16.28
C GLU A 166 18.94 -6.62 -16.97
N ARG A 167 17.63 -6.85 -17.13
CA ARG A 167 17.12 -8.02 -17.89
C ARG A 167 17.50 -7.94 -19.36
N THR A 168 17.47 -6.76 -19.96
CA THR A 168 17.89 -6.56 -21.35
C THR A 168 19.39 -6.76 -21.51
N ALA A 169 20.22 -6.19 -20.62
CA ALA A 169 21.68 -6.36 -20.65
C ALA A 169 22.09 -7.84 -20.62
N ARG A 170 21.53 -8.64 -19.69
CA ARG A 170 21.80 -10.08 -19.62
C ARG A 170 21.36 -10.85 -20.85
N LYS A 171 20.31 -10.41 -21.55
CA LYS A 171 19.90 -11.05 -22.80
C LYS A 171 20.95 -10.85 -23.88
N TRP A 172 21.53 -9.66 -24.00
CA TRP A 172 22.58 -9.37 -24.98
C TRP A 172 23.86 -10.16 -24.72
N GLU A 173 24.28 -10.29 -23.46
CA GLU A 173 25.45 -11.12 -23.09
C GLU A 173 25.30 -12.59 -23.54
N LEU A 174 24.08 -13.14 -23.53
CA LEU A 174 23.81 -14.51 -23.98
C LEU A 174 23.82 -14.70 -25.51
N PHE A 175 23.84 -13.61 -26.29
CA PHE A 175 23.91 -13.65 -27.75
C PHE A 175 25.30 -13.34 -28.30
N ASP A 176 26.24 -12.92 -27.44
CA ASP A 176 27.64 -12.63 -27.79
C ASP A 176 28.58 -13.84 -27.57
N ASP A 177 28.06 -14.96 -27.03
CA ASP A 177 28.73 -16.27 -26.89
C ASP A 177 28.30 -17.26 -28.01
#